data_AF-A0A3N5UJI9-F1
#
_entry.id   AF-A0A3N5UJI9-F1
#
_cell.length_a   1.000
_cell.length_b   1.000
_cell.length_c   1.000
_cell.angle_alpha   90.00
_cell.angle_beta   90.00
_cell.angle_gamma   90.00
#
_symmetry.space_group_name_H-M   'P 1'
#
loop_
_entity.id
_entity.type
_entity.pdbx_description
1 polymer ?
#
loop_
_entity_poly.entity_id
_entity_poly.type
_entity_poly.pdbx_seq_one_letter_code
_entity_poly.pdbx_strand_id
1 'polypeptide(L)'
;MKTRLVIMALICLTAGVGAFSAQGGGPSIDQQKSYYLDCIDQEIENYSCKVVLTNSRSKNLRQYGGEASQKVQFLTQNKDALVQEMAVQNVSLRPHAVHQYLLQRFSRETSAYAAE
;
A
#
# COMPACT_ATOMS: atom_id res chain seq x y z
N MET A 1 -55.28 12.80 46.71
CA MET A 1 -55.34 11.60 45.84
C MET A 1 -53.94 10.98 45.88
N LYS A 2 -53.64 9.76 46.39
CA LYS A 2 -54.22 8.42 46.12
C LYS A 2 -54.34 8.19 44.60
N THR A 3 -53.73 7.26 43.88
CA THR A 3 -52.89 6.04 44.13
C THR A 3 -52.22 5.67 42.77
N ARG A 4 -51.20 4.81 42.58
CA ARG A 4 -50.36 3.89 43.39
C ARG A 4 -49.08 3.53 42.58
N LEU A 5 -48.07 2.91 43.19
CA LEU A 5 -47.16 1.97 42.49
C LEU A 5 -47.84 0.60 42.35
N VAL A 6 -47.91 0.01 41.15
CA VAL A 6 -48.16 -1.43 40.93
C VAL A 6 -47.37 -1.91 39.71
N ILE A 7 -46.72 -3.07 39.86
CA ILE A 7 -45.91 -3.79 38.88
C ILE A 7 -46.76 -4.88 38.22
N MET A 8 -46.59 -5.12 36.91
CA MET A 8 -46.78 -6.39 36.17
C MET A 8 -46.76 -6.07 34.66
N ALA A 9 -46.23 -6.82 33.70
CA ALA A 9 -45.21 -7.88 33.58
C ALA A 9 -45.32 -8.42 32.13
N LEU A 10 -44.33 -9.19 31.70
CA LEU A 10 -44.42 -10.24 30.67
C LEU A 10 -44.48 -9.87 29.17
N ILE A 11 -43.28 -9.84 28.57
CA ILE A 11 -42.86 -10.55 27.34
C ILE A 11 -43.75 -10.47 26.08
N CYS A 12 -43.17 -9.88 25.03
CA CYS A 12 -43.02 -10.55 23.73
C CYS A 12 -41.73 -10.10 23.03
N LEU A 13 -40.86 -11.06 22.68
CA LEU A 13 -39.77 -10.84 21.73
C LEU A 13 -40.37 -10.69 20.32
N THR A 14 -39.86 -9.75 19.52
CA THR A 14 -39.41 -10.05 18.15
C THR A 14 -38.54 -8.92 17.60
N ALA A 15 -37.35 -9.32 17.11
CA ALA A 15 -36.51 -8.74 16.07
C ALA A 15 -36.75 -7.27 15.61
N GLY A 16 -35.67 -6.47 15.62
CA GLY A 16 -35.70 -5.15 14.95
C GLY A 16 -34.50 -4.24 15.26
N VAL A 17 -33.76 -4.48 16.35
CA VAL A 17 -32.49 -3.79 16.59
C VAL A 17 -31.44 -4.39 15.65
N GLY A 18 -31.40 -3.85 14.43
CA GLY A 18 -30.26 -3.97 13.54
C GLY A 18 -29.08 -3.28 14.17
N ALA A 19 -28.41 -3.97 15.09
CA ALA A 19 -27.07 -3.61 15.54
C ALA A 19 -26.17 -3.66 14.31
N PHE A 20 -25.95 -2.50 13.68
CA PHE A 20 -24.81 -2.28 12.82
C PHE A 20 -23.57 -2.40 13.70
N SER A 21 -23.15 -3.64 13.91
CA SER A 21 -21.78 -3.96 14.27
C SER A 21 -20.91 -3.41 13.15
N ALA A 22 -20.42 -2.19 13.35
CA ALA A 22 -19.37 -1.61 12.54
C ALA A 22 -18.15 -2.50 12.70
N GLN A 23 -18.07 -3.54 11.87
CA GLN A 23 -17.02 -4.54 11.88
C GLN A 23 -15.79 -3.89 11.23
N GLY A 24 -15.13 -3.02 12.01
CA GLY A 24 -13.92 -2.28 11.67
C GLY A 24 -12.71 -3.20 11.59
N GLY A 25 -12.81 -4.25 10.77
CA GLY A 25 -11.71 -5.09 10.38
C GLY A 25 -10.91 -4.38 9.29
N GLY A 26 -9.95 -3.56 9.71
CA GLY A 26 -8.86 -3.17 8.82
C GLY A 26 -8.10 -4.42 8.32
N PRO A 27 -7.41 -4.33 7.17
CA PRO A 27 -6.56 -5.43 6.71
C PRO A 27 -5.53 -5.81 7.77
N SER A 28 -5.23 -7.09 7.92
CA SER A 28 -4.18 -7.53 8.84
C SER A 28 -2.81 -7.02 8.38
N ILE A 29 -1.84 -6.94 9.30
CA ILE A 29 -0.46 -6.53 8.97
C ILE A 29 0.13 -7.43 7.87
N ASP A 30 -0.16 -8.73 7.91
CA ASP A 30 0.33 -9.69 6.91
C ASP A 30 -0.33 -9.47 5.54
N GLN A 31 -1.64 -9.18 5.50
CA GLN A 31 -2.34 -8.79 4.27
C GLN A 31 -1.79 -7.48 3.70
N GLN A 32 -1.52 -6.49 4.56
CA GLN A 32 -0.93 -5.21 4.18
C GLN A 32 0.47 -5.39 3.58
N LYS A 33 1.30 -6.23 4.21
CA LYS A 33 2.64 -6.56 3.71
C LYS A 33 2.62 -7.34 2.39
N SER A 34 1.74 -8.34 2.26
CA SER A 34 1.55 -9.08 1.00
C SER A 34 1.18 -8.12 -0.14
N TYR A 35 0.21 -7.23 0.09
CA TYR A 35 -0.21 -6.24 -0.89
C TYR A 35 0.94 -5.34 -1.36
N TYR A 36 1.83 -4.90 -0.45
CA TYR A 36 3.01 -4.12 -0.81
C TYR A 36 4.05 -4.92 -1.59
N LEU A 37 4.28 -6.19 -1.23
CA LEU A 37 5.17 -7.09 -1.95
C LEU A 37 4.71 -7.24 -3.41
N ASP A 38 3.42 -7.55 -3.61
CA ASP A 38 2.80 -7.70 -4.92
C ASP A 38 2.92 -6.41 -5.77
N CYS A 39 2.70 -5.24 -5.15
CA CYS A 39 2.88 -3.95 -5.83
C CYS A 39 4.33 -3.67 -6.22
N ILE A 40 5.31 -4.04 -5.39
CA ILE A 40 6.74 -3.87 -5.72
C ILE A 40 7.14 -4.81 -6.85
N ASP A 41 6.68 -6.06 -6.84
CA ASP A 41 6.95 -7.02 -7.91
C ASP A 41 6.36 -6.56 -9.25
N GLN A 42 5.14 -5.99 -9.23
CA GLN A 42 4.53 -5.40 -10.41
C GLN A 42 5.32 -4.19 -10.95
N GLU A 43 5.86 -3.33 -10.08
CA GLU A 43 6.75 -2.24 -10.51
C GLU A 43 8.09 -2.76 -11.06
N ILE A 44 8.67 -3.80 -10.45
CA ILE A 44 9.89 -4.46 -10.95
C ILE A 44 9.65 -5.01 -12.36
N GLU A 45 8.54 -5.71 -12.62
CA GLU A 45 8.18 -6.21 -13.95
C GLU A 45 8.00 -5.06 -14.97
N ASN A 46 7.25 -4.02 -14.58
CA ASN A 46 6.95 -2.84 -15.38
C ASN A 46 8.21 -2.02 -15.76
N TYR A 47 9.27 -2.02 -14.95
CA TYR A 47 10.56 -1.43 -15.35
C TYR A 47 11.47 -2.43 -16.07
N SER A 48 11.43 -3.72 -15.73
CA SER A 48 12.26 -4.76 -16.36
C SER A 48 12.01 -4.85 -17.87
N CYS A 49 10.76 -4.74 -18.32
CA CYS A 49 10.43 -4.72 -19.75
C CYS A 49 11.00 -3.49 -20.51
N LYS A 50 11.40 -2.42 -19.80
CA LYS A 50 12.00 -1.20 -20.36
C LYS A 50 13.53 -1.21 -20.35
N VAL A 51 14.17 -2.08 -19.56
CA VAL A 51 15.64 -2.20 -19.49
C VAL A 51 16.24 -2.52 -20.86
N VAL A 52 15.53 -3.27 -21.72
CA VAL A 52 15.96 -3.57 -23.09
C VAL A 52 16.27 -2.32 -23.94
N LEU A 53 15.66 -1.17 -23.60
CA LEU A 53 15.85 0.10 -24.33
C LEU A 53 17.25 0.72 -24.11
N THR A 54 18.02 0.24 -23.13
CA THR A 54 19.46 0.59 -22.94
C THR A 54 20.29 0.35 -24.20
N ASN A 55 19.93 -0.63 -25.02
CA ASN A 55 20.61 -0.98 -26.27
C ASN A 55 20.08 -0.21 -27.50
N SER A 56 19.16 0.74 -27.32
CA SER A 56 18.55 1.50 -28.42
C SER A 56 19.54 2.43 -29.12
N ARG A 57 19.34 2.67 -30.43
CA ARG A 57 20.08 3.71 -31.17
C ARG A 57 19.69 5.13 -30.76
N SER A 58 18.48 5.34 -30.23
CA SER A 58 18.02 6.65 -29.75
C SER A 58 18.57 6.97 -28.35
N LYS A 59 19.20 8.15 -28.19
CA LYS A 59 19.72 8.63 -26.90
C LYS A 59 18.64 8.64 -25.81
N ASN A 60 17.45 9.14 -26.15
CA ASN A 60 16.34 9.29 -25.19
C ASN A 60 15.84 7.91 -24.71
N LEU A 61 15.77 6.92 -25.61
CA LEU A 61 15.38 5.55 -25.24
C LEU A 61 16.45 4.86 -24.39
N ARG A 62 17.75 5.09 -24.67
CA ARG A 62 18.83 4.58 -23.81
C ARG A 62 18.77 5.16 -22.40
N GLN A 63 18.56 6.47 -22.27
CA GLN A 63 18.41 7.11 -20.97
C GLN A 63 17.22 6.51 -20.20
N TYR A 64 16.05 6.39 -20.85
CA TYR A 64 14.86 5.80 -20.24
C TYR A 64 15.06 4.34 -19.81
N GLY A 65 15.77 3.53 -20.61
CA GLY A 65 16.16 2.17 -20.22
C GLY A 65 17.15 2.13 -19.06
N GLY A 66 18.08 3.09 -18.97
CA GLY A 66 19.02 3.24 -17.86
C GLY A 66 18.32 3.60 -16.55
N GLU A 67 17.43 4.60 -16.58
CA GLU A 67 16.58 4.98 -15.44
C GLU A 67 15.70 3.80 -14.98
N ALA A 68 15.13 3.04 -15.92
CA ALA A 68 14.38 1.82 -15.61
C ALA A 68 15.27 0.75 -14.93
N SER A 69 16.50 0.55 -15.42
CA SER A 69 17.46 -0.39 -14.83
C SER A 69 17.84 -0.01 -13.40
N GLN A 70 18.06 1.28 -13.14
CA GLN A 70 18.34 1.80 -11.78
C GLN A 70 17.16 1.56 -10.83
N LYS A 71 15.91 1.76 -11.32
CA LYS A 71 14.70 1.47 -10.53
C LYS A 71 14.52 -0.01 -10.23
N VAL A 72 14.73 -0.90 -11.20
CA VAL A 72 14.70 -2.37 -10.97
C VAL A 72 15.71 -2.75 -9.90
N GLN A 73 16.95 -2.28 -10.02
CA GLN A 73 18.01 -2.55 -9.06
C GLN A 73 17.63 -2.07 -7.66
N PHE A 74 17.20 -0.80 -7.53
CA PHE A 74 16.78 -0.21 -6.26
C PHE A 74 15.64 -1.00 -5.60
N LEU A 75 14.57 -1.28 -6.34
CA LEU A 75 13.39 -1.99 -5.82
C LEU A 75 13.75 -3.43 -5.40
N THR A 76 14.58 -4.13 -6.18
CA THR A 76 15.02 -5.49 -5.86
C THR A 76 15.89 -5.53 -4.62
N GLN A 77 16.85 -4.60 -4.49
CA GLN A 77 17.77 -4.55 -3.35
C GLN A 77 17.10 -4.12 -2.04
N ASN A 78 16.06 -3.28 -2.11
CA ASN A 78 15.42 -2.68 -0.94
C ASN A 78 14.02 -3.25 -0.64
N LYS A 79 13.58 -4.31 -1.33
CA LYS A 79 12.20 -4.82 -1.31
C LYS A 79 11.62 -4.96 0.11
N ASP A 80 12.29 -5.72 0.98
CA ASP A 80 11.80 -5.97 2.34
C ASP A 80 11.81 -4.71 3.22
N ALA A 81 12.81 -3.85 3.05
CA ALA A 81 12.89 -2.56 3.73
C ALA A 81 11.73 -1.64 3.31
N LEU A 82 11.43 -1.55 2.01
CA LEU A 82 10.33 -0.76 1.45
C LEU A 82 8.96 -1.24 1.97
N VAL A 83 8.75 -2.55 2.05
CA VAL A 83 7.53 -3.13 2.64
C VAL A 83 7.38 -2.76 4.11
N GLN A 84 8.46 -2.85 4.88
CA GLN A 84 8.46 -2.49 6.29
C GLN A 84 8.28 -0.97 6.50
N GLU A 85 8.94 -0.13 5.70
CA GLU A 85 8.77 1.33 5.67
C GLU A 85 7.31 1.72 5.39
N MET A 86 6.68 1.12 4.37
CA MET A 86 5.29 1.41 3.99
C MET A 86 4.28 0.88 5.00
N ALA A 87 4.57 -0.22 5.69
CA ALA A 87 3.76 -0.72 6.80
C ALA A 87 3.81 0.24 8.01
N VAL A 88 5.01 0.66 8.43
CA VAL A 88 5.20 1.61 9.54
C VAL A 88 4.55 2.96 9.23
N GLN A 89 4.70 3.47 8.01
CA GLN A 89 4.11 4.74 7.58
C GLN A 89 2.61 4.64 7.22
N ASN A 90 2.00 3.45 7.32
CA ASN A 90 0.59 3.21 6.99
C ASN A 90 0.20 3.77 5.60
N VAL A 91 1.02 3.48 4.59
CA VAL A 91 0.75 3.87 3.20
C VAL A 91 -0.61 3.29 2.77
N SER A 92 -1.37 4.07 2.01
CA SER A 92 -2.71 3.65 1.58
C SER A 92 -2.60 2.45 0.63
N LEU A 93 -3.37 1.38 0.87
CA LEU A 93 -3.45 0.21 -0.01
C LEU A 93 -4.22 0.51 -1.31
N ARG A 94 -3.60 1.36 -2.13
CA ARG A 94 -4.04 1.75 -3.48
C ARG A 94 -2.78 1.76 -4.37
N PRO A 95 -2.81 1.21 -5.60
CA PRO A 95 -1.59 1.04 -6.39
C PRO A 95 -0.87 2.37 -6.64
N HIS A 96 -1.64 3.44 -6.92
CA HIS A 96 -1.10 4.79 -7.09
C HIS A 96 -0.38 5.33 -5.85
N ALA A 97 -0.85 5.03 -4.63
CA ALA A 97 -0.22 5.52 -3.41
C ALA A 97 1.12 4.81 -3.15
N VAL A 98 1.17 3.49 -3.39
CA VAL A 98 2.41 2.70 -3.35
C VAL A 98 3.40 3.18 -4.43
N HIS A 99 2.95 3.33 -5.68
CA HIS A 99 3.77 3.84 -6.79
C HIS A 99 4.38 5.21 -6.47
N GLN A 100 3.58 6.17 -5.97
CA GLN A 100 4.09 7.49 -5.57
C GLN A 100 5.10 7.40 -4.42
N TYR A 101 4.87 6.53 -3.43
CA TYR A 101 5.84 6.29 -2.35
C TYR A 101 7.18 5.79 -2.90
N LEU A 102 7.15 4.76 -3.74
CA LEU A 102 8.34 4.14 -4.34
C LEU A 102 9.12 5.14 -5.21
N LEU A 103 8.43 5.96 -6.02
CA LEU A 103 9.07 7.02 -6.81
C LEU A 103 9.76 8.07 -5.93
N GLN A 104 9.10 8.53 -4.86
CA GLN A 104 9.69 9.51 -3.93
C GLN A 104 10.90 8.94 -3.19
N ARG A 105 10.80 7.69 -2.72
CA ARG A 105 11.88 7.00 -2.00
C ARG A 105 13.10 6.75 -2.90
N PHE A 106 12.90 6.39 -4.17
CA PHE A 106 13.95 6.29 -5.19
C PHE A 106 14.60 7.66 -5.49
N SER A 107 13.80 8.71 -5.67
CA SER A 107 14.30 10.06 -5.92
C SER A 107 15.23 10.54 -4.80
N ARG A 108 14.85 10.31 -3.53
CA ARG A 108 15.70 10.59 -2.36
C ARG A 108 17.01 9.81 -2.38
N GLU A 109 16.96 8.52 -2.69
CA GLU A 109 18.16 7.67 -2.82
C GLU A 109 19.13 8.22 -3.87
N THR A 110 18.64 8.49 -5.08
CA THR A 110 19.48 9.04 -6.17
C THR A 110 20.01 10.44 -5.88
N SER A 111 19.29 11.23 -5.07
CA SER A 111 19.74 12.57 -4.66
C SER A 111 20.81 12.52 -3.57
N ALA A 112 20.80 11.48 -2.71
CA ALA A 112 21.84 11.27 -1.70
C ALA A 112 23.18 10.93 -2.36
N TYR A 113 23.19 9.95 -3.28
CA TYR A 113 24.39 9.56 -4.03
C TYR A 113 24.93 10.64 -4.99
N ALA A 114 24.15 11.68 -5.29
CA ALA A 114 24.59 12.80 -6.13
C ALA A 114 25.23 13.95 -5.32
N ALA A 115 25.29 13.83 -3.99
CA ALA A 115 25.84 14.84 -3.08
C ALA A 115 27.16 14.41 -2.40
N GLU A 116 27.67 13.22 -2.74
CA GLU A 116 28.96 12.65 -2.31
C GLU A 116 30.04 12.82 -3.40
#